data_AF-A0A645IGI0-F1
#
_entry.id   AF-A0A645IGI0-F1
#
_cell.length_a   1.000
_cell.length_b   1.000
_cell.length_c   1.000
_cell.angle_alpha   90.00
_cell.angle_beta   90.00
_cell.angle_gamma   90.00
#
_symmetry.space_group_name_H-M   'P 1'
#
loop_
_entity.id
_entity.type
_entity.pdbx_description
1 polymer ?
#
loop_
_entity_poly.entity_id
_entity_poly.type
_entity_poly.pdbx_seq_one_letter_code
_entity_poly.pdbx_strand_id
1 'polypeptide(L)'
;MEQGNAEGDTGDATAHAEMMLASRASRAYTKDKLWQCTLYTTCEPCPMCTGAIYWANIGRIVYGVSEKQLLELTGSDEKNPTFSMGADAVVRAGQKKIEVDGPVKELETEITAVHQNYWNHRN
;
A
#
# COMPACT_ATOMS: atom_id res chain seq x y z
N MET A 1 -8.28 11.01 -5.74
CA MET A 1 -7.30 10.80 -6.84
C MET A 1 -6.99 9.32 -6.89
N GLU A 2 -6.63 8.80 -8.06
CA GLU A 2 -6.43 7.37 -8.26
C GLU A 2 -5.10 7.11 -8.97
N GLN A 3 -4.52 5.95 -8.69
CA GLN A 3 -3.23 5.48 -9.20
C GLN A 3 -3.17 3.95 -9.07
N GLY A 4 -2.83 3.26 -10.16
CA GLY A 4 -2.47 1.83 -10.12
C GLY A 4 -0.97 1.63 -9.92
N ASN A 5 -0.56 0.38 -9.70
CA ASN A 5 0.85 0.01 -9.76
C ASN A 5 1.37 0.25 -11.19
N ALA A 6 2.52 0.93 -11.31
CA ALA A 6 3.14 1.30 -12.57
C ALA A 6 4.57 0.75 -12.71
N GLU A 7 5.00 -0.18 -11.85
CA GLU A 7 6.32 -0.81 -11.94
C GLU A 7 6.53 -1.46 -13.31
N GLY A 8 5.61 -2.32 -13.75
CA GLY A 8 5.71 -2.98 -15.06
C GLY A 8 5.68 -2.02 -16.25
N ASP A 9 4.99 -0.88 -16.13
CA ASP A 9 4.89 0.13 -17.20
C ASP A 9 6.13 1.02 -17.30
N THR A 10 6.80 1.26 -16.16
CA THR A 10 7.89 2.26 -16.06
C THR A 10 9.27 1.64 -15.90
N GLY A 11 9.35 0.38 -15.47
CA GLY A 11 10.58 -0.26 -15.02
C GLY A 11 11.14 0.31 -13.70
N ASP A 12 10.41 1.20 -13.04
CA ASP A 12 10.78 1.75 -11.73
C ASP A 12 10.21 0.85 -10.63
N ALA A 13 11.11 0.12 -9.96
CA ALA A 13 10.76 -0.77 -8.85
C ALA A 13 10.06 -0.05 -7.67
N THR A 14 10.13 1.28 -7.61
CA THR A 14 9.45 2.07 -6.58
C THR A 14 8.06 2.56 -7.00
N ALA A 15 7.64 2.34 -8.26
CA ALA A 15 6.39 2.84 -8.84
C ALA A 15 5.14 2.08 -8.38
N HIS A 16 5.09 1.71 -7.10
CA HIS A 16 3.90 1.19 -6.43
C HIS A 16 2.78 2.24 -6.45
N ALA A 17 1.54 1.75 -6.44
CA ALA A 17 0.35 2.59 -6.50
C ALA A 17 0.36 3.71 -5.45
N GLU A 18 0.65 3.34 -4.20
CA GLU A 18 0.63 4.23 -3.04
C GLU A 18 1.79 5.22 -3.08
N MET A 19 2.99 4.78 -3.48
CA MET A 19 4.17 5.64 -3.63
C MET A 19 3.91 6.74 -4.66
N MET A 20 3.43 6.33 -5.84
CA MET A 20 3.10 7.25 -6.93
C MET A 20 1.97 8.20 -6.56
N LEU A 21 0.93 7.70 -5.89
CA LEU A 21 -0.20 8.51 -5.41
C LEU A 21 0.25 9.52 -4.36
N ALA A 22 1.00 9.10 -3.33
CA ALA A 22 1.51 9.98 -2.28
C ALA A 22 2.42 11.07 -2.85
N SER A 23 3.30 10.70 -3.78
CA SER A 23 4.17 11.62 -4.52
C SER A 23 3.34 12.67 -5.27
N ARG A 24 2.35 12.26 -6.07
CA ARG A 24 1.44 13.17 -6.80
C ARG A 24 0.63 14.06 -5.86
N ALA A 25 0.07 13.48 -4.80
CA ALA A 25 -0.73 14.19 -3.80
C ALA A 25 0.08 15.27 -3.09
N SER A 26 1.33 14.98 -2.72
CA SER A 26 2.22 15.93 -2.04
C SER A 26 2.56 17.17 -2.85
N ARG A 27 2.50 17.08 -4.19
CA ARG A 27 2.69 18.22 -5.10
C ARG A 27 1.41 19.00 -5.36
N ALA A 28 0.26 18.35 -5.25
CA ALA A 28 -1.04 18.92 -5.57
C ALA A 28 -1.73 19.59 -4.37
N TYR A 29 -1.43 19.16 -3.13
CA TYR A 29 -2.13 19.60 -1.94
C TYR A 29 -1.18 19.99 -0.80
N THR A 30 -1.62 20.93 0.03
CA THR A 30 -0.94 21.32 1.26
C THR A 30 -0.90 20.18 2.28
N LYS A 31 0.07 20.22 3.20
CA LYS A 31 0.20 19.23 4.27
C LYS A 31 -1.03 19.16 5.18
N ASP A 32 -1.66 20.30 5.50
CA ASP A 32 -2.87 20.35 6.34
C ASP A 32 -4.06 19.68 5.66
N LYS A 33 -4.24 19.93 4.35
CA LYS A 33 -5.25 19.24 3.55
C LYS A 33 -5.01 17.74 3.54
N LEU A 34 -3.77 17.31 3.31
CA LEU A 34 -3.42 15.88 3.27
C LEU A 34 -3.61 15.21 4.62
N TRP A 35 -3.39 15.92 5.73
CA TRP A 35 -3.61 15.36 7.07
C TRP A 35 -5.07 14.96 7.29
N GLN A 36 -6.01 15.61 6.61
CA GLN A 36 -7.44 15.29 6.67
C GLN A 36 -7.85 14.26 5.61
N CYS A 37 -6.94 13.81 4.75
CA CYS A 37 -7.21 12.83 3.72
C CYS A 37 -6.99 11.41 4.22
N THR A 38 -7.73 10.48 3.60
CA THR A 38 -7.57 9.03 3.78
C THR A 38 -7.04 8.41 2.49
N LEU A 39 -5.99 7.61 2.61
CA LEU A 39 -5.58 6.69 1.56
C LEU A 39 -6.37 5.40 1.70
N TYR A 40 -7.03 4.98 0.63
CA TYR A 40 -7.59 3.63 0.50
C TYR A 40 -6.68 2.83 -0.43
N THR A 41 -6.28 1.63 0.00
CA THR A 41 -5.47 0.71 -0.81
C THR A 41 -5.98 -0.73 -0.67
N THR A 42 -5.82 -1.54 -1.71
CA THR A 42 -6.28 -2.93 -1.72
C THR A 42 -5.46 -3.78 -0.77
N CYS A 43 -4.13 -3.64 -0.83
CA CYS A 43 -3.18 -4.32 0.05
C CYS A 43 -2.61 -3.32 1.04
N GLU A 44 -2.30 -3.79 2.25
CA GLU A 44 -1.57 -3.01 3.23
C GLU A 44 -0.27 -2.47 2.60
N PRO A 45 0.04 -1.17 2.78
CA PRO A 45 1.19 -0.59 2.10
C PRO A 45 2.50 -1.08 2.70
N CYS A 46 3.40 -1.57 1.85
CA CYS A 46 4.73 -2.00 2.25
C CYS A 46 5.53 -0.89 2.97
N PRO A 47 6.67 -1.21 3.62
CA PRO A 47 7.44 -0.20 4.36
C PRO A 47 7.86 1.03 3.55
N MET A 48 8.19 0.85 2.26
CA MET A 48 8.49 1.94 1.35
C MET A 48 7.28 2.87 1.16
N CYS A 49 6.12 2.30 0.85
CA CYS A 49 4.87 3.05 0.63
C CYS A 49 4.40 3.74 1.91
N THR A 50 4.46 3.05 3.05
CA THR A 50 4.12 3.64 4.35
C THR A 50 5.02 4.82 4.70
N GLY A 51 6.33 4.72 4.43
CA GLY A 51 7.25 5.85 4.57
C GLY A 51 6.89 7.02 3.67
N ALA A 52 6.50 6.77 2.42
CA ALA A 52 6.07 7.81 1.49
C ALA A 52 4.80 8.53 1.96
N ILE A 53 3.82 7.77 2.45
CA ILE A 53 2.56 8.29 3.02
C ILE A 53 2.85 9.17 4.25
N TYR A 54 3.74 8.71 5.13
CA TYR A 54 4.19 9.47 6.30
C TYR A 54 4.75 10.84 5.91
N TRP A 55 5.65 10.89 4.92
CA TRP A 55 6.25 12.15 4.47
C TRP A 55 5.30 13.01 3.64
N ALA A 56 4.41 12.39 2.86
CA ALA A 56 3.33 13.09 2.15
C ALA A 56 2.37 13.80 3.12
N ASN A 57 2.27 13.32 4.37
CA ASN A 57 1.42 13.83 5.44
C ASN A 57 -0.06 13.47 5.25
N ILE A 58 -0.34 12.28 4.75
CA ILE A 58 -1.69 11.72 4.70
C ILE A 58 -2.03 11.16 6.10
N GLY A 59 -3.17 11.56 6.66
CA GLY A 59 -3.47 11.31 8.08
C GLY A 59 -4.08 9.94 8.38
N ARG A 60 -4.60 9.24 7.38
CA ARG A 60 -5.26 7.94 7.58
C ARG A 60 -5.00 6.98 6.43
N ILE A 61 -4.78 5.71 6.76
CA ILE A 61 -4.62 4.59 5.83
C ILE A 61 -5.76 3.60 6.11
N VAL A 62 -6.45 3.17 5.06
CA VAL A 62 -7.43 2.08 5.10
C VAL A 62 -7.02 1.03 4.08
N TYR A 63 -6.88 -0.22 4.51
CA TYR A 63 -6.45 -1.32 3.64
C TYR A 63 -7.35 -2.55 3.70
N GLY A 64 -7.46 -3.26 2.57
CA GLY A 64 -8.31 -4.44 2.42
C GLY A 64 -7.69 -5.74 2.95
N VAL A 65 -6.49 -6.08 2.50
CA VAL A 65 -5.75 -7.29 2.92
C VAL A 65 -4.39 -6.93 3.50
N SER A 66 -3.95 -7.63 4.54
CA SER A 66 -2.64 -7.38 5.18
C SER A 66 -1.46 -7.83 4.30
N GLU A 67 -0.27 -7.26 4.54
CA GLU A 67 0.99 -7.69 3.91
C GLU A 67 1.26 -9.17 4.21
N LYS A 68 0.87 -9.63 5.40
CA LYS A 68 0.97 -11.04 5.78
C LYS A 68 0.06 -11.93 4.94
N GLN A 69 -1.20 -11.54 4.73
CA GLN A 69 -2.13 -12.29 3.85
C GLN A 69 -1.63 -12.27 2.40
N LEU A 70 -1.06 -11.16 1.94
CA LEU A 70 -0.44 -11.09 0.61
C LEU A 70 0.74 -12.06 0.50
N LEU A 71 1.63 -12.10 1.50
CA LEU A 71 2.75 -13.04 1.56
C LEU A 71 2.28 -14.51 1.55
N GLU A 72 1.18 -14.83 2.25
CA GLU A 72 0.56 -16.17 2.22
C GLU A 72 0.08 -16.55 0.81
N LEU A 73 -0.35 -15.57 0.00
CA LEU A 73 -0.78 -15.78 -1.39
C LEU A 73 0.39 -15.89 -2.37
N THR A 74 1.43 -15.08 -2.20
CA THR A 74 2.55 -15.03 -3.17
C THR A 74 3.68 -16.01 -2.86
N GLY A 75 3.85 -16.39 -1.59
CA GLY A 75 5.03 -17.14 -1.15
C GLY A 75 6.32 -16.39 -1.47
N SER A 76 7.37 -17.13 -1.82
CA SER A 76 8.70 -16.61 -2.18
C SER A 76 8.85 -16.28 -3.67
N ASP A 77 7.81 -15.71 -4.29
CA ASP A 77 7.88 -15.28 -5.70
C ASP A 77 8.92 -14.16 -5.88
N GLU A 78 9.85 -14.34 -6.81
CA GLU A 78 10.92 -13.37 -7.07
C GLU A 78 10.38 -12.01 -7.54
N LYS A 79 9.17 -11.98 -8.13
CA LYS A 79 8.50 -10.75 -8.58
C LYS A 79 7.88 -9.97 -7.42
N ASN A 80 7.69 -10.59 -6.26
CA ASN A 80 7.13 -9.91 -5.09
C ASN A 80 7.75 -10.43 -3.78
N PRO A 81 8.97 -9.99 -3.45
CA PRO A 81 9.63 -10.30 -2.17
C PRO A 81 8.94 -9.53 -1.04
N THR A 82 7.75 -10.00 -0.68
CA THR A 82 6.80 -9.33 0.20
C THR A 82 7.38 -9.20 1.60
N PHE A 83 7.26 -8.00 2.19
CA PHE A 83 7.71 -7.79 3.57
C PHE A 83 6.79 -8.51 4.55
N SER A 84 7.35 -9.08 5.62
CA SER A 84 6.56 -9.63 6.74
C SER A 84 6.19 -8.58 7.80
N MET A 85 6.21 -7.29 7.42
CA MET A 85 6.00 -6.14 8.31
C MET A 85 4.86 -5.27 7.79
N GLY A 86 3.90 -4.97 8.66
CA GLY A 86 2.76 -4.10 8.36
C GLY A 86 3.07 -2.60 8.42
N ALA A 87 2.11 -1.80 7.94
CA ALA A 87 2.18 -0.35 7.95
C ALA A 87 2.23 0.23 9.37
N ASP A 88 1.59 -0.47 10.31
CA ASP A 88 1.55 -0.15 11.73
C ASP A 88 2.95 -0.05 12.35
N ALA A 89 3.87 -0.94 11.97
CA ALA A 89 5.24 -0.95 12.48
C ALA A 89 6.01 0.31 12.07
N VAL A 90 5.87 0.73 10.80
CA VAL A 90 6.53 1.93 10.29
C VAL A 90 5.93 3.20 10.88
N VAL A 91 4.60 3.28 10.97
CA VAL A 91 3.92 4.43 11.59
C VAL A 91 4.32 4.59 13.06
N ARG A 92 4.37 3.49 13.83
CA ARG A 92 4.79 3.52 15.25
C ARG A 92 6.24 3.95 15.46
N ALA A 93 7.10 3.77 14.46
CA ALA A 93 8.49 4.26 14.52
C ALA A 93 8.59 5.78 14.29
N GLY A 94 7.52 6.44 13.84
CA GLY A 94 7.48 7.87 13.54
C GLY A 94 6.89 8.75 14.65
N GLN A 95 6.76 10.05 14.34
CA GLN A 95 6.23 11.06 15.27
C GLN A 95 4.78 11.47 14.96
N LYS A 96 4.22 10.97 13.86
CA LYS A 96 2.86 11.33 13.41
C LYS A 96 1.87 10.25 13.82
N LYS A 97 0.73 10.67 14.37
CA LYS A 97 -0.38 9.79 14.72
C LYS A 97 -1.24 9.48 13.49
N ILE A 98 -0.65 8.81 12.50
CA ILE A 98 -1.39 8.36 11.33
C ILE A 98 -2.31 7.22 11.76
N GLU A 99 -3.59 7.32 11.44
CA GLU A 99 -4.56 6.26 11.69
C GLU A 99 -4.39 5.15 10.66
N VAL A 100 -4.43 3.90 11.10
CA VAL A 100 -4.27 2.72 10.24
C VAL A 100 -5.41 1.77 10.54
N ASP A 101 -6.32 1.61 9.59
CA ASP A 101 -7.49 0.74 9.68
C ASP A 101 -7.43 -0.37 8.65
N GLY A 102 -7.72 -1.59 9.09
CA GLY A 102 -7.74 -2.77 8.24
C GLY A 102 -7.21 -4.00 8.99
N PRO A 103 -7.19 -5.17 8.34
CA PRO A 103 -7.81 -5.44 7.04
C PRO A 103 -9.34 -5.30 7.07
N VAL A 104 -9.93 -4.77 6.00
CA VAL A 104 -11.40 -4.72 5.82
C VAL A 104 -11.90 -6.08 5.34
N LYS A 105 -12.33 -6.91 6.30
CA LYS A 105 -12.68 -8.33 6.08
C LYS A 105 -13.78 -8.54 5.03
N GLU A 106 -14.72 -7.60 4.94
CA GLU A 106 -15.83 -7.67 3.97
C GLU A 106 -15.36 -7.64 2.52
N LEU A 107 -14.16 -7.09 2.26
CA LEU A 107 -13.58 -6.97 0.92
C LEU A 107 -12.48 -8.02 0.66
N GLU A 108 -12.11 -8.83 1.65
CA GLU A 108 -11.00 -9.78 1.56
C GLU A 108 -11.18 -10.76 0.40
N THR A 109 -12.36 -11.36 0.25
CA THR A 109 -12.63 -12.32 -0.83
C THR A 109 -12.52 -11.69 -2.22
N GLU A 110 -13.02 -10.48 -2.39
CA GLU A 110 -12.97 -9.77 -3.67
C GLU A 110 -11.52 -9.42 -4.05
N ILE A 111 -10.76 -8.88 -3.09
CA ILE A 111 -9.37 -8.47 -3.32
C ILE A 111 -8.48 -9.69 -3.57
N THR A 112 -8.60 -10.75 -2.76
CA THR A 112 -7.76 -11.95 -2.90
C THR A 112 -8.05 -12.72 -4.20
N ALA A 113 -9.28 -12.70 -4.73
CA ALA A 113 -9.63 -13.35 -6.00
C ALA A 113 -8.83 -12.81 -7.20
N VAL A 114 -8.49 -11.52 -7.21
CA VAL A 114 -7.67 -10.92 -8.28
C VAL A 114 -6.22 -11.42 -8.22
N HIS A 115 -5.69 -11.59 -7.00
CA HIS A 115 -4.33 -12.09 -6.78
C HIS A 115 -4.19 -13.58 -7.13
N GLN A 116 -5.19 -14.40 -6.82
CA GLN A 116 -5.17 -15.83 -7.16
C GLN A 116 -5.02 -16.07 -8.66
N ASN A 117 -5.67 -15.27 -9.50
CA ASN A 117 -5.53 -15.41 -10.94
C ASN A 117 -4.16 -14.92 -11.45
N TYR A 118 -3.58 -13.91 -10.80
CA TYR A 118 -2.31 -13.32 -11.22
C TYR A 118 -1.09 -14.20 -10.87
N TRP A 119 -1.02 -14.70 -9.63
CA TRP A 119 0.16 -15.44 -9.14
C TRP A 119 0.18 -16.93 -9.55
N ASN A 120 -0.96 -17.52 -9.90
CA ASN A 120 -1.04 -18.94 -10.26
C ASN A 120 -0.59 -19.26 -11.69
N HIS A 121 -0.15 -18.27 -12.47
CA HIS A 121 0.47 -18.50 -13.78
C HIS A 121 1.98 -18.78 -13.63
N ARG A 122 2.30 -19.98 -13.14
CA ARG A 122 3.62 -20.58 -13.36
C ARG A 122 3.71 -21.01 -14.83
N ASN A 123 4.36 -20.19 -15.66
CA ASN A 123 4.99 -20.67 -16.90
C ASN A 123 6.29 -21.39 -16.55
#